data_AF-A0A1F2X142-F1
#
_entry.id   AF-A0A1F2X142-F1
#
_cell.length_a   1.000
_cell.length_b   1.000
_cell.length_c   1.000
_cell.angle_alpha   90.00
_cell.angle_beta   90.00
_cell.angle_gamma   90.00
#
_symmetry.space_group_name_H-M   'P 1'
#
loop_
_entity.id
_entity.type
_entity.pdbx_description
1 polymer ?
#
loop_
_entity_poly.entity_id
_entity_poly.type
_entity_poly.pdbx_seq_one_letter_code
_entity_poly.pdbx_strand_id
1 'polypeptide(L)' 'MLLRQPVDHAKVKVPVGQVYIIPERCKGCRFCIELCPQEVLAEAEEMNAKGYHYPVVAEGKDTSCVHCQFCSIV' A
#
# COMPACT_ATOMS: atom_id res chain seq x y z
N MET A 1 0.48 27.18 -9.87
CA MET A 1 0.81 26.11 -10.84
C MET A 1 -0.12 24.93 -10.58
N LEU A 2 -1.35 24.98 -11.12
CA LEU A 2 -2.36 23.91 -11.00
C LEU A 2 -3.18 23.86 -12.30
N LEU A 3 -2.61 23.35 -13.38
CA LEU A 3 -3.26 23.35 -14.70
C LEU A 3 -3.91 22.01 -15.08
N ARG A 4 -4.01 21.05 -14.15
CA ARG A 4 -4.58 19.73 -14.41
C ARG A 4 -5.43 19.23 -13.25
N GLN A 5 -6.38 20.05 -12.80
CA GLN A 5 -7.40 19.57 -11.86
C GLN A 5 -8.57 18.97 -12.66
N PRO A 6 -9.02 17.74 -12.36
CA PRO A 6 -10.18 17.14 -13.01
C PRO A 6 -11.44 18.00 -12.84
N VAL A 7 -12.26 18.06 -13.89
CA VAL A 7 -13.51 18.86 -13.91
C VAL A 7 -14.50 18.42 -12.83
N ASP A 8 -14.47 17.14 -12.47
CA ASP A 8 -15.33 16.47 -11.51
C ASP A 8 -14.68 16.23 -10.15
N HIS A 9 -13.53 16.84 -9.86
CA HIS A 9 -12.80 16.65 -8.58
C HIS A 9 -13.68 16.86 -7.33
N ALA A 10 -14.68 17.75 -7.40
CA ALA A 10 -15.58 18.03 -6.29
C ALA A 10 -16.64 16.94 -6.07
N LYS A 11 -16.85 16.07 -7.07
CA LYS A 11 -17.86 14.99 -7.05
C LYS A 11 -17.24 13.62 -6.78
N VAL A 12 -16.01 13.40 -7.25
CA VAL A 12 -15.32 12.11 -7.08
C VAL A 12 -14.74 12.01 -5.67
N LYS A 13 -15.10 10.94 -4.95
CA LYS A 13 -14.52 10.60 -3.65
C LYS A 13 -13.35 9.66 -3.86
N VAL A 14 -12.24 9.92 -3.17
CA VAL A 14 -11.10 8.99 -3.14
C VAL A 14 -11.55 7.74 -2.36
N PRO A 15 -11.41 6.53 -2.93
CA PRO A 15 -11.80 5.31 -2.23
C PRO A 15 -10.84 5.00 -1.09
N VAL A 16 -11.33 4.33 -0.04
CA VAL A 16 -10.49 3.74 1.01
C VAL A 16 -10.40 2.24 0.76
N GLY A 17 -9.19 1.73 0.56
CA GLY A 17 -8.92 0.32 0.25
C GLY A 17 -8.45 -0.50 1.44
N GLN A 18 -8.65 -1.81 1.38
CA GLN A 18 -8.07 -2.78 2.32
C GLN A 18 -7.12 -3.72 1.56
N VAL A 19 -5.96 -3.99 2.15
CA VAL A 19 -4.99 -4.95 1.63
C VAL A 19 -4.88 -6.11 2.62
N TYR A 20 -4.81 -7.34 2.11
CA TYR A 20 -4.57 -8.54 2.89
C TYR A 20 -3.24 -9.16 2.46
N ILE A 21 -2.33 -9.33 3.42
CA ILE A 21 -1.03 -9.95 3.20
C ILE A 21 -1.10 -11.40 3.67
N ILE A 22 -0.58 -12.32 2.85
CA ILE A 22 -0.36 -13.72 3.23
C ILE A 22 1.16 -13.87 3.45
N PRO A 23 1.66 -13.78 4.70
CA PRO A 23 3.09 -13.73 4.99
C PRO A 23 3.87 -14.89 4.36
N GLU A 24 3.28 -16.08 4.29
CA GLU A 24 3.91 -17.31 3.75
C GLU A 24 4.20 -17.21 2.24
N ARG A 25 3.49 -16.33 1.53
CA ARG A 25 3.71 -16.07 0.10
C ARG A 25 4.72 -14.96 -0.16
N CYS A 26 5.03 -14.14 0.84
CA CYS A 26 6.01 -13.06 0.72
C CYS A 26 7.42 -13.62 0.47
N LYS A 27 8.16 -12.94 -0.43
CA LYS A 27 9.56 -13.25 -0.78
C LYS A 27 10.53 -12.10 -0.44
N GLY A 28 10.10 -11.11 0.34
CA GLY A 28 10.94 -9.99 0.77
C GLY A 28 11.40 -9.05 -0.35
N CYS A 29 10.67 -8.94 -1.47
CA CYS A 29 11.08 -8.11 -2.62
C CYS A 29 10.87 -6.59 -2.42
N ARG A 30 10.14 -6.17 -1.38
CA ARG A 30 9.86 -4.77 -1.02
C ARG A 30 9.09 -3.91 -2.03
N PHE A 31 8.77 -4.40 -3.23
CA PHE A 31 8.04 -3.61 -4.25
C PHE A 31 6.70 -3.06 -3.76
N CYS A 32 5.93 -3.84 -2.99
CA CYS A 32 4.65 -3.36 -2.47
C CYS A 32 4.79 -2.15 -1.52
N ILE A 33 5.92 -2.05 -0.81
CA ILE A 33 6.24 -0.94 0.10
C ILE A 33 6.69 0.27 -0.72
N GLU A 34 7.66 0.08 -1.60
CA GLU A 34 8.28 1.16 -2.39
C GLU A 34 7.33 1.77 -3.42
N LEU A 35 6.41 0.98 -3.99
CA LEU A 35 5.44 1.45 -4.97
C LEU A 35 4.19 2.06 -4.35
N CYS A 36 3.99 1.98 -3.03
CA CYS A 36 2.81 2.53 -2.39
C CYS A 36 2.91 4.06 -2.33
N PRO A 37 2.14 4.84 -3.11
CA PRO A 37 2.26 6.30 -3.13
C PRO A 37 1.74 6.98 -1.85
N GLN A 38 1.13 6.21 -0.95
CA GLN A 38 0.58 6.69 0.32
C GLN A 38 1.36 6.15 1.52
N GLU A 39 2.41 5.35 1.28
CA GLU A 39 3.27 4.77 2.31
C GLU A 39 2.46 3.99 3.36
N VAL A 40 1.46 3.22 2.89
CA VAL A 40 0.55 2.45 3.76
C VAL A 40 1.24 1.19 4.29
N LEU A 41 2.22 0.65 3.57
CA LEU A 41 2.91 -0.57 3.94
C LEU A 41 4.32 -0.26 4.45
N ALA A 42 4.73 -0.94 5.51
CA ALA A 42 6.07 -0.93 6.08
C ALA A 42 6.58 -2.36 6.32
N GLU A 43 7.87 -2.55 6.52
CA GLU A 43 8.42 -3.85 6.90
C GLU A 43 8.00 -4.19 8.35
N ALA A 44 7.53 -5.41 8.57
CA ALA A 44 7.27 -5.92 9.91
C ALA A 44 8.58 -6.16 10.67
N GLU A 45 8.56 -6.03 11.99
CA GLU A 45 9.67 -6.49 12.84
C GLU A 45 9.78 -8.03 12.83
N GLU A 46 8.65 -8.72 12.68
CA GLU A 46 8.58 -10.17 12.59
C GLU A 46 9.00 -10.70 11.21
N MET A 47 9.47 -11.94 11.18
CA MET A 47 9.80 -12.66 9.96
C MET A 47 8.84 -13.83 9.73
N ASN A 48 8.52 -14.11 8.47
CA ASN A 48 7.80 -15.34 8.11
C ASN A 48 8.70 -16.59 8.23
N ALA A 49 8.13 -17.79 8.01
CA ALA A 49 8.87 -19.06 8.07
C ALA A 49 10.04 -19.18 7.06
N LYS A 50 10.15 -18.27 6.08
CA LYS A 50 11.24 -18.21 5.10
C LYS A 50 12.32 -17.20 5.49
N GLY A 51 12.17 -16.49 6.61
CA GLY A 51 13.11 -15.47 7.09
C GLY A 51 12.93 -14.09 6.45
N TYR A 52 11.78 -13.80 5.83
CA TYR A 52 11.51 -12.47 5.25
C TYR A 52 10.65 -11.63 6.17
N HIS A 53 11.05 -10.36 6.36
CA HIS A 53 10.17 -9.32 6.87
C HIS A 53 9.06 -9.05 5.84
N TYR A 54 7.83 -9.41 6.20
CA TYR A 54 6.67 -9.22 5.34
C TYR A 54 6.08 -7.82 5.55
N PRO A 55 5.32 -7.28 4.57
CA PRO A 55 4.71 -5.98 4.72
C PRO A 55 3.57 -6.00 5.74
N VAL A 56 3.49 -4.98 6.58
CA VAL A 56 2.39 -4.67 7.50
C VAL A 56 1.91 -3.25 7.27
N VAL A 57 0.72 -2.91 7.80
CA VAL A 57 0.22 -1.54 7.74
C VAL A 57 1.09 -0.65 8.62
N ALA A 58 1.60 0.44 8.07
CA ALA A 58 2.37 1.43 8.80
C ALA A 58 1.50 2.12 9.87
N GLU A 59 2.12 2.53 10.98
CA GLU A 59 1.43 3.15 12.09
C GLU A 59 0.66 4.41 11.64
N GLY A 60 -0.63 4.48 12.01
CA GLY A 60 -1.52 5.59 11.66
C GLY A 60 -1.93 5.67 10.18
N LYS A 61 -1.69 4.62 9.38
CA LYS A 61 -2.04 4.59 7.94
C LYS A 61 -3.23 3.67 7.60
N ASP A 62 -3.97 3.21 8.60
CA ASP A 62 -5.11 2.29 8.47
C ASP A 62 -6.16 2.72 7.43
N THR A 63 -6.36 4.03 7.25
CA THR A 63 -7.37 4.62 6.36
C THR A 63 -6.77 5.38 5.18
N SER A 64 -5.44 5.29 4.97
CA SER A 64 -4.72 6.06 3.94
C SER A 64 -4.64 5.36 2.57
N CYS A 65 -5.09 4.10 2.46
CA CYS A 65 -5.04 3.36 1.21
C CYS A 65 -6.05 3.90 0.19
N VAL A 66 -5.57 4.32 -0.98
CA VAL A 66 -6.42 4.86 -2.07
C VAL A 66 -6.81 3.84 -3.14
N HIS A 67 -6.68 2.54 -2.83
CA HIS A 67 -7.03 1.43 -3.73
C HIS A 67 -6.40 1.51 -5.14
N CYS A 68 -5.16 2.01 -5.26
CA CYS A 68 -4.48 2.14 -6.57
C CYS A 68 -3.93 0.82 -7.12
N GLN A 69 -3.88 -0.25 -6.31
CA GLN A 69 -3.39 -1.59 -6.68
C GLN A 69 -1.92 -1.66 -7.14
N PHE A 70 -1.11 -0.61 -6.94
CA PHE A 70 0.30 -0.65 -7.33
C PHE A 70 1.10 -1.70 -6.55
N CYS A 71 0.70 -1.99 -5.32
CA CYS A 71 1.29 -3.05 -4.51
C CYS A 71 0.99 -4.48 -5.00
N SER A 72 0.09 -4.66 -5.98
CA SER A 72 -0.27 -5.97 -6.55
C SER A 72 0.14 -6.14 -8.02
N ILE A 73 0.99 -5.27 -8.54
CA ILE A 73 1.45 -5.34 -9.94
C ILE A 73 2.41 -6.54 -10.17
N VAL A 74 3.02 -7.06 -9.11
CA VAL A 74 4.05 -8.12 -9.15
C VAL A 74 3.69 -9.29 -8.25
#